data_AF-A0A955L564-F1
#
_entry.id   AF-A0A955L564-F1
#
_cell.length_a   1.000
_cell.length_b   1.000
_cell.length_c   1.000
_cell.angle_alpha   90.00
_cell.angle_beta   90.00
_cell.angle_gamma   90.00
#
_symmetry.space_group_name_H-M   'P 1'
#
loop_
_entity.id
_entity.type
_entity.pdbx_description
1 polymer ?
#
loop_
_entity_poly.entity_id
_entity_poly.type
_entity_poly.pdbx_seq_one_letter_code
_entity_poly.pdbx_strand_id
1 'polypeptide(L)'
;MDIIEEKLREYATYEPKASKLVVAPIDRIFKNHPVKRLSNGMNTRVFKFKDYPWVVKEGRWDIEVNLFGDTTIEIPPMPMEKLLNLFELYFLPKKKEIARQYKLYLTFIEYFGFFRTAEDYYHPRLDKINERQKKIRDSLEKYKEKVEKYYKFKVSERFEEILDEDVRYYNFLPKEYLLYGKSISKENEQKFTYYIFQEFVKGKLLHDIPNNQMPIMVEKQLALLTFLILLLNMEEGLLPDTRPRYVVAQAYDWLTKTDNIIVSEQGAKFIDTRWLWETDSTLIKKGLFITNMTTNQAKKYLNYYLDRIG
;
A
#
# COMPACT_ATOMS: atom_id res chain seq x y z
N MET A 1 -0.36 6.07 24.79
CA MET A 1 0.00 4.99 23.85
C MET A 1 -0.76 3.76 24.29
N ASP A 2 -1.38 3.00 23.38
CA ASP A 2 -2.05 1.77 23.80
C ASP A 2 -1.01 0.65 24.05
N ILE A 3 -1.32 -0.28 24.96
CA ILE A 3 -0.39 -1.35 25.38
C ILE A 3 0.01 -2.27 24.21
N ILE A 4 -0.83 -2.36 23.17
CA ILE A 4 -0.50 -3.12 21.97
C ILE A 4 0.60 -2.41 21.20
N GLU A 5 0.46 -1.11 20.96
CA GLU A 5 1.43 -0.31 20.22
C GLU A 5 2.82 -0.36 20.85
N GLU A 6 2.92 -0.32 22.18
CA GLU A 6 4.22 -0.49 22.88
C GLU A 6 4.90 -1.82 22.52
N LYS A 7 4.16 -2.93 22.55
CA LYS A 7 4.66 -4.24 22.11
C LYS A 7 4.98 -4.26 20.62
N LEU A 8 4.17 -3.60 19.78
CA LEU A 8 4.46 -3.51 18.34
C LEU A 8 5.78 -2.79 18.11
N ARG A 9 6.03 -1.69 18.82
CA ARG A 9 7.29 -0.93 18.74
C ARG A 9 8.49 -1.75 19.23
N GLU A 10 8.32 -2.56 20.27
CA GLU A 10 9.36 -3.44 20.80
C GLU A 10 9.80 -4.52 19.79
N TYR A 11 8.84 -5.16 19.12
CA TYR A 11 9.09 -6.32 18.27
C TYR A 11 9.08 -6.05 16.75
N ALA A 12 8.83 -4.80 16.34
CA ALA A 12 8.81 -4.44 14.94
C ALA A 12 10.20 -4.56 14.28
N THR A 13 10.17 -4.87 12.99
CA THR A 13 11.34 -4.82 12.12
C THR A 13 11.63 -3.38 11.74
N TYR A 14 12.86 -2.92 11.99
CA TYR A 14 13.33 -1.59 11.59
C TYR A 14 14.50 -1.61 10.61
N GLU A 15 15.08 -2.78 10.33
CA GLU A 15 16.12 -2.95 9.33
C GLU A 15 15.63 -3.89 8.21
N PRO A 16 15.77 -3.50 6.93
CA PRO A 16 15.39 -4.35 5.80
C PRO A 16 16.45 -5.45 5.53
N LYS A 17 16.79 -6.22 6.55
CA LYS A 17 17.76 -7.33 6.49
C LYS A 17 17.17 -8.59 7.08
N ALA A 18 17.27 -9.70 6.36
CA ALA A 18 16.75 -11.00 6.80
C ALA A 18 17.33 -11.46 8.15
N SER A 19 18.62 -11.17 8.41
CA SER A 19 19.30 -11.48 9.68
C SER A 19 18.84 -10.62 10.85
N LYS A 20 18.12 -9.52 10.60
CA LYS A 20 17.62 -8.59 11.62
C LYS A 20 16.13 -8.79 11.94
N LEU A 21 15.47 -9.76 11.30
CA LEU A 21 14.10 -10.13 11.63
C LEU A 21 14.08 -10.86 12.99
N VAL A 22 13.66 -10.14 14.02
CA VAL A 22 13.44 -10.66 15.37
C VAL A 22 12.11 -11.43 15.41
N VAL A 23 12.10 -12.55 16.11
CA VAL A 23 10.88 -13.34 16.31
C VAL A 23 10.04 -12.68 17.39
N ALA A 24 8.88 -12.15 17.01
CA ALA A 24 7.90 -11.60 17.91
C ALA A 24 7.10 -12.72 18.62
N PRO A 25 6.74 -12.53 19.90
CA PRO A 25 5.88 -13.44 20.64
C PRO A 25 4.40 -13.22 20.26
N ILE A 26 4.04 -13.63 19.03
CA ILE A 26 2.72 -13.36 18.44
C ILE A 26 1.58 -13.90 19.30
N ASP A 27 1.74 -15.09 19.87
CA ASP A 27 0.80 -15.70 20.80
C ASP A 27 0.48 -14.76 21.98
N ARG A 28 1.50 -14.10 22.55
CA ARG A 28 1.35 -13.16 23.65
C ARG A 28 0.79 -11.80 23.23
N ILE A 29 1.04 -11.38 21.99
CA ILE A 29 0.47 -10.14 21.42
C ILE A 29 -1.03 -10.32 21.16
N PHE A 30 -1.46 -11.51 20.74
CA PHE A 30 -2.87 -11.82 20.50
C PHE A 30 -3.60 -12.32 21.76
N LYS A 31 -2.89 -12.78 22.79
CA LYS A 31 -3.47 -13.29 24.03
C LYS A 31 -4.39 -12.25 24.68
N ASN A 32 -5.64 -12.61 24.94
CA ASN A 32 -6.68 -11.75 25.50
C ASN A 32 -7.09 -10.56 24.62
N HIS A 33 -6.67 -10.54 23.36
CA HIS A 33 -7.04 -9.51 22.40
C HIS A 33 -7.85 -10.16 21.28
N PRO A 34 -9.19 -10.28 21.43
CA PRO A 34 -10.01 -10.97 20.45
C PRO A 34 -9.96 -10.25 19.10
N VAL A 35 -9.78 -11.05 18.06
CA VAL A 35 -9.77 -10.56 16.68
C VAL A 35 -10.98 -11.05 15.90
N LYS A 36 -11.47 -10.22 15.00
CA LYS A 36 -12.50 -10.56 14.02
C LYS A 36 -11.85 -10.70 12.65
N ARG A 37 -12.04 -11.83 11.97
CA ARG A 37 -11.63 -11.98 10.56
C ARG A 37 -12.43 -10.99 9.71
N LEU A 38 -11.74 -10.20 8.89
CA LEU A 38 -12.35 -9.24 7.97
C LEU A 38 -12.41 -9.80 6.55
N SER A 39 -11.28 -10.29 6.04
CA SER A 39 -11.18 -10.74 4.66
C SER A 39 -10.03 -11.71 4.44
N ASN A 40 -10.07 -12.34 3.27
CA ASN A 40 -9.01 -13.14 2.69
C ASN A 40 -8.47 -12.40 1.48
N GLY A 41 -7.37 -11.66 1.66
CA GLY A 41 -6.62 -11.17 0.50
C GLY A 41 -5.87 -12.33 -0.18
N MET A 42 -5.39 -12.10 -1.40
CA MET A 42 -4.62 -13.11 -2.15
C MET A 42 -3.39 -13.60 -1.37
N ASN A 43 -2.71 -12.69 -0.66
CA ASN A 43 -1.43 -12.96 0.02
C ASN A 43 -1.49 -12.72 1.54
N THR A 44 -2.65 -12.33 2.08
CA THR A 44 -2.80 -12.11 3.53
C THR A 44 -4.18 -12.51 4.06
N ARG A 45 -4.24 -12.97 5.31
CA ARG A 45 -5.48 -13.01 6.09
C ARG A 45 -5.59 -11.73 6.90
N VAL A 46 -6.75 -11.07 6.83
CA VAL A 46 -6.94 -9.78 7.46
C VAL A 46 -7.85 -9.93 8.68
N PHE A 47 -7.39 -9.43 9.82
CA PHE A 47 -8.07 -9.46 11.10
C PHE A 47 -8.19 -8.04 11.67
N LYS A 48 -9.25 -7.77 12.44
CA LYS A 48 -9.43 -6.53 13.20
C LYS A 48 -9.46 -6.84 14.68
N PHE A 49 -8.63 -6.16 15.46
CA PHE A 49 -8.74 -6.20 16.92
C PHE A 49 -10.04 -5.53 17.34
N LYS A 50 -10.85 -6.20 18.17
CA LYS A 50 -12.18 -5.67 18.57
C LYS A 50 -12.08 -4.35 19.34
N ASP A 51 -11.14 -4.30 20.29
CA ASP A 51 -11.05 -3.21 21.26
C ASP A 51 -9.90 -2.23 20.98
N TYR A 52 -9.22 -2.40 19.84
CA TYR A 52 -8.03 -1.62 19.49
C TYR A 52 -8.09 -1.13 18.05
N PRO A 53 -7.47 0.02 17.72
CA PRO A 53 -7.48 0.58 16.39
C PRO A 53 -6.60 -0.18 15.39
N TRP A 54 -6.24 -1.45 15.62
CA TRP A 54 -5.33 -2.21 14.75
C TRP A 54 -6.07 -3.19 13.84
N VAL A 55 -5.73 -3.16 12.54
CA VAL A 55 -5.93 -4.22 11.57
C VAL A 55 -4.63 -5.00 11.43
N VAL A 56 -4.71 -6.31 11.38
CA VAL A 56 -3.54 -7.18 11.23
C VAL A 56 -3.67 -8.03 9.99
N LYS A 57 -2.66 -7.95 9.14
CA LYS A 57 -2.54 -8.76 7.93
C LYS A 57 -1.48 -9.82 8.18
N GLU A 58 -1.90 -11.06 8.34
CA GLU A 58 -1.01 -12.22 8.44
C GLU A 58 -0.64 -12.68 7.02
N GLY A 59 0.65 -12.80 6.72
CA GLY A 59 1.10 -13.34 5.43
C GLY A 59 0.61 -14.78 5.21
N ARG A 60 -0.06 -15.01 4.08
CA ARG A 60 -0.57 -16.32 3.64
C ARG A 60 -0.20 -16.55 2.17
N TRP A 61 -0.15 -17.80 1.74
CA TRP A 61 0.03 -18.16 0.33
C TRP A 61 -0.83 -19.35 -0.10
N ASP A 62 -1.81 -19.75 0.72
CA ASP A 62 -2.99 -20.47 0.25
C ASP A 62 -3.87 -19.47 -0.50
N ILE A 63 -3.65 -19.39 -1.81
CA ILE A 63 -4.35 -18.45 -2.68
C ILE A 63 -5.78 -18.98 -2.92
N GLU A 64 -6.77 -18.27 -2.38
CA GLU A 64 -8.15 -18.33 -2.86
C GLU A 64 -8.30 -17.27 -3.96
N VAL A 65 -8.31 -17.68 -5.24
CA VAL A 65 -8.52 -16.73 -6.35
C VAL A 65 -10.03 -16.55 -6.58
N ASN A 66 -10.62 -15.49 -6.01
CA ASN A 66 -11.98 -15.05 -6.35
C ASN A 66 -11.93 -14.09 -7.55
N LEU A 67 -12.00 -14.63 -8.77
CA LEU A 67 -12.00 -13.84 -10.01
C LEU A 67 -13.34 -13.13 -10.29
N PHE A 68 -14.43 -13.55 -9.62
CA PHE A 68 -15.80 -13.15 -9.99
C PHE A 68 -16.73 -12.89 -8.76
N GLY A 69 -16.21 -12.27 -7.70
CA GLY A 69 -17.02 -11.96 -6.50
C GLY A 69 -17.29 -13.20 -5.62
N ASP A 70 -18.50 -13.33 -5.08
CA ASP A 70 -18.90 -14.42 -4.15
C ASP A 70 -19.01 -15.80 -4.82
N THR A 71 -18.71 -15.91 -6.11
CA THR A 71 -18.75 -17.18 -6.86
C THR A 71 -17.34 -17.72 -7.07
N THR A 72 -17.01 -18.82 -6.39
CA THR A 72 -15.85 -19.65 -6.70
C THR A 72 -16.10 -20.42 -8.01
N ILE A 73 -15.38 -20.08 -9.07
CA ILE A 73 -15.40 -20.84 -10.33
C ILE A 73 -14.19 -21.77 -10.35
N GLU A 74 -14.43 -23.08 -10.48
CA GLU A 74 -13.40 -24.06 -10.78
C GLU A 74 -12.94 -23.89 -12.24
N ILE A 75 -11.74 -23.36 -12.46
CA ILE A 75 -11.16 -23.20 -13.80
C ILE A 75 -10.38 -24.49 -14.16
N PRO A 76 -10.48 -25.02 -15.40
CA PRO A 76 -9.83 -26.26 -15.77
C PRO A 76 -8.29 -26.22 -15.66
N PRO A 77 -7.63 -27.33 -15.25
CA PRO A 77 -6.29 -27.27 -14.68
C PRO A 77 -5.16 -26.97 -15.68
N MET A 78 -5.27 -27.40 -16.93
CA MET A 78 -4.06 -27.65 -17.74
C MET A 78 -3.25 -26.42 -18.22
N PRO A 79 -3.83 -25.26 -18.58
CA PRO A 79 -3.02 -24.06 -18.89
C PRO A 79 -2.54 -23.34 -17.63
N MET A 80 -3.32 -23.38 -16.54
CA MET A 80 -2.98 -22.73 -15.28
C MET A 80 -1.93 -23.52 -14.51
N GLU A 81 -1.94 -24.86 -14.55
CA GLU A 81 -0.96 -25.72 -13.87
C GLU A 81 0.47 -25.40 -14.28
N LYS A 82 0.75 -25.13 -15.56
CA LYS A 82 2.11 -24.73 -16.00
C LYS A 82 2.49 -23.32 -15.52
N LEU A 83 1.52 -22.41 -15.49
CA LEU A 83 1.74 -21.05 -14.99
C LEU A 83 1.96 -21.06 -13.47
N LEU A 84 1.19 -21.87 -12.74
CA LEU A 84 1.21 -22.06 -11.29
C LEU A 84 2.34 -22.98 -10.81
N ASN A 85 2.82 -23.93 -11.62
CA ASN A 85 4.00 -24.76 -11.32
C ASN A 85 5.31 -23.94 -11.38
N LEU A 86 5.36 -22.86 -12.18
CA LEU A 86 6.42 -21.85 -12.06
C LEU A 86 6.36 -21.08 -10.71
N PHE A 87 5.24 -21.20 -9.98
CA PHE A 87 4.97 -20.57 -8.69
C PHE A 87 4.86 -21.57 -7.53
N GLU A 88 5.45 -22.78 -7.60
CA GLU A 88 5.49 -23.83 -6.55
C GLU A 88 4.79 -23.43 -5.23
N LEU A 89 3.48 -23.64 -5.20
CA LEU A 89 2.50 -23.07 -4.26
C LEU A 89 2.52 -23.72 -2.87
N TYR A 90 3.67 -23.73 -2.18
CA TYR A 90 3.76 -24.15 -0.76
C TYR A 90 4.85 -23.46 0.07
N PHE A 91 5.19 -22.19 -0.18
CA PHE A 91 6.19 -21.50 0.64
C PHE A 91 5.66 -20.21 1.27
N LEU A 92 5.58 -20.20 2.60
CA LEU A 92 5.56 -18.96 3.38
C LEU A 92 6.73 -18.06 2.95
N PRO A 93 6.56 -16.73 2.98
CA PRO A 93 7.58 -15.82 2.51
C PRO A 93 8.87 -16.04 3.30
N LYS A 94 9.95 -16.35 2.59
CA LYS A 94 11.27 -16.50 3.21
C LYS A 94 11.65 -15.17 3.86
N LYS A 95 12.44 -15.21 4.94
CA LYS A 95 12.98 -14.01 5.60
C LYS A 95 13.58 -12.99 4.61
N LYS A 96 14.24 -13.47 3.55
CA LYS A 96 14.80 -12.63 2.48
C LYS A 96 13.72 -11.83 1.74
N GLU A 97 12.60 -12.45 1.41
CA GLU A 97 11.49 -11.79 0.71
C GLU A 97 10.76 -10.81 1.63
N ILE A 98 10.55 -11.16 2.90
CA ILE A 98 9.98 -10.25 3.92
C ILE A 98 10.86 -8.99 4.05
N ALA A 99 12.17 -9.18 4.19
CA ALA A 99 13.11 -8.06 4.28
C ALA A 99 13.13 -7.21 3.00
N ARG A 100 13.00 -7.84 1.82
CA ARG A 100 12.90 -7.14 0.54
C ARG A 100 11.62 -6.29 0.46
N GLN A 101 10.46 -6.85 0.79
CA GLN A 101 9.19 -6.12 0.83
C GLN A 101 9.22 -4.98 1.86
N TYR A 102 9.88 -5.19 3.00
CA TYR A 102 10.10 -4.11 3.98
C TYR A 102 10.98 -3.00 3.42
N LYS A 103 12.03 -3.34 2.65
CA LYS A 103 12.85 -2.34 1.96
C LYS A 103 12.01 -1.48 1.01
N LEU A 104 11.19 -2.11 0.17
CA LEU A 104 10.35 -1.37 -0.78
C LEU A 104 9.31 -0.50 -0.07
N TYR A 105 8.76 -0.98 1.04
CA TYR A 105 7.89 -0.17 1.89
C TYR A 105 8.61 1.05 2.48
N LEU A 106 9.85 0.92 2.92
CA LEU A 106 10.62 2.07 3.41
C LEU A 106 10.80 3.13 2.31
N THR A 107 11.00 2.74 1.05
CA THR A 107 10.95 3.67 -0.08
C THR A 107 9.55 4.25 -0.25
N PHE A 108 8.50 3.42 -0.22
CA PHE A 108 7.11 3.87 -0.37
C PHE A 108 6.71 4.92 0.69
N ILE A 109 7.10 4.75 1.96
CA ILE A 109 6.78 5.74 3.00
C ILE A 109 7.51 7.08 2.82
N GLU A 110 8.66 7.10 2.16
CA GLU A 110 9.35 8.36 1.83
C GLU A 110 8.51 9.21 0.85
N TYR A 111 7.73 8.56 -0.02
CA TYR A 111 6.88 9.23 -1.00
C TYR A 111 5.47 9.49 -0.50
N PHE A 112 4.86 8.60 0.27
CA PHE A 112 3.44 8.73 0.63
C PHE A 112 3.20 9.08 2.10
N GLY A 113 4.20 8.88 2.97
CA GLY A 113 4.14 9.30 4.36
C GLY A 113 4.51 10.77 4.55
N PHE A 114 4.07 11.33 5.67
CA PHE A 114 4.62 12.57 6.21
C PHE A 114 4.53 12.54 7.74
N PHE A 115 5.56 12.00 8.39
CA PHE A 115 5.55 11.72 9.83
C PHE A 115 6.35 12.79 10.57
N ARG A 116 5.69 13.62 11.38
CA ARG A 116 6.32 14.75 12.08
C ARG A 116 6.90 14.33 13.43
N THR A 117 6.27 13.34 14.07
CA THR A 117 6.56 12.93 15.44
C THR A 117 6.57 11.41 15.58
N ALA A 118 7.14 10.91 16.68
CA ALA A 118 7.13 9.48 17.00
C ALA A 118 5.71 8.97 17.32
N GLU A 119 4.79 9.87 17.65
CA GLU A 119 3.38 9.61 17.76
C GLU A 119 2.79 9.30 16.38
N ASP A 120 3.19 10.00 15.31
CA ASP A 120 2.69 9.77 13.95
C ASP A 120 3.15 8.43 13.39
N TYR A 121 4.42 8.06 13.62
CA TYR A 121 5.00 6.79 13.24
C TYR A 121 6.35 6.61 13.95
N TYR A 122 6.49 5.57 14.76
CA TYR A 122 7.77 5.30 15.40
C TYR A 122 8.70 4.50 14.50
N HIS A 123 9.88 5.06 14.24
CA HIS A 123 11.02 4.38 13.62
C HIS A 123 12.32 4.91 14.25
N PRO A 124 13.34 4.08 14.56
CA PRO A 124 14.62 4.53 15.12
C PRO A 124 15.43 5.48 14.23
N ARG A 125 14.95 5.75 13.01
CA ARG A 125 15.56 6.64 12.02
C ARG A 125 14.54 7.63 11.47
N LEU A 126 13.54 7.97 12.28
CA LEU A 126 12.44 8.84 11.87
C LEU A 126 12.94 10.16 11.30
N ASP A 127 13.96 10.78 11.91
CA ASP A 127 14.55 12.03 11.41
C ASP A 127 15.01 11.92 9.95
N LYS A 128 15.69 10.84 9.60
CA LYS A 128 16.15 10.60 8.22
C LYS A 128 14.98 10.35 7.25
N ILE A 129 13.95 9.65 7.70
CA ILE A 129 12.73 9.43 6.92
C ILE A 129 12.03 10.77 6.69
N ASN A 130 11.86 11.58 7.73
CA ASN A 130 11.24 12.89 7.65
C ASN A 130 12.03 13.84 6.73
N GLU A 131 13.36 13.90 6.85
CA GLU A 131 14.22 14.67 5.95
C GLU A 131 14.01 14.29 4.48
N ARG A 132 13.88 12.99 4.19
CA ARG A 132 13.61 12.49 2.83
C ARG A 132 12.21 12.86 2.35
N GLN A 133 11.18 12.65 3.18
CA GLN A 133 9.80 13.05 2.90
C GLN A 133 9.73 14.54 2.58
N LYS A 134 10.28 15.39 3.45
CA LYS A 134 10.33 16.83 3.27
C LYS A 134 11.07 17.22 1.99
N LYS A 135 12.24 16.64 1.72
CA LYS A 135 12.99 16.92 0.49
C LYS A 135 12.19 16.61 -0.77
N ILE A 136 11.46 15.49 -0.80
CA ILE A 136 10.59 15.12 -1.93
C ILE A 136 9.47 16.17 -2.06
N ARG A 137 8.79 16.52 -0.96
CA ARG A 137 7.68 17.50 -0.92
C ARG A 137 8.10 18.90 -1.33
N ASP A 138 9.25 19.37 -0.87
CA ASP A 138 9.76 20.72 -1.17
C ASP A 138 10.26 20.85 -2.62
N SER A 139 10.48 19.72 -3.29
CA SER A 139 10.99 19.66 -4.66
C SER A 139 9.92 19.38 -5.71
N LEU A 140 8.64 19.26 -5.34
CA LEU A 140 7.57 18.84 -6.27
C LEU A 140 7.46 19.75 -7.50
N GLU A 141 7.59 21.07 -7.32
CA GLU A 141 7.59 22.04 -8.41
C GLU A 141 8.69 21.75 -9.44
N LYS A 142 9.92 21.47 -8.97
CA LYS A 142 11.05 21.09 -9.83
C LYS A 142 10.85 19.73 -10.51
N TYR A 143 10.12 18.83 -9.86
CA TYR A 143 9.81 17.52 -10.42
C TYR A 143 8.72 17.57 -11.49
N LYS A 144 7.88 18.62 -11.53
CA LYS A 144 6.83 18.79 -12.54
C LYS A 144 7.40 18.66 -13.95
N GLU A 145 8.39 19.47 -14.29
CA GLU A 145 9.02 19.46 -15.63
C GLU A 145 9.66 18.11 -15.98
N LYS A 146 10.29 17.46 -14.99
CA LYS A 146 10.90 16.14 -15.17
C LYS A 146 9.86 15.07 -15.49
N VAL A 147 8.76 15.07 -14.74
CA VAL A 147 7.62 14.14 -14.92
C VAL A 147 6.96 14.37 -16.28
N GLU A 148 6.72 15.62 -16.68
CA GLU A 148 6.18 15.97 -18.00
C GLU A 148 7.06 15.45 -19.13
N LYS A 149 8.38 15.67 -19.04
CA LYS A 149 9.35 15.22 -20.03
C LYS A 149 9.44 13.70 -20.11
N TYR A 150 9.52 13.02 -18.96
CA TYR A 150 9.67 11.57 -18.89
C TYR A 150 8.45 10.85 -19.49
N TYR A 151 7.25 11.29 -19.11
CA TYR A 151 6.00 10.65 -19.53
C TYR A 151 5.37 11.23 -20.80
N LYS A 152 5.97 12.29 -21.36
CA LYS A 152 5.52 12.97 -22.59
C LYS A 152 4.07 13.47 -22.51
N PHE A 153 3.75 14.19 -21.44
CA PHE A 153 2.45 14.86 -21.25
C PHE A 153 2.65 16.21 -20.55
N LYS A 154 1.64 17.09 -20.61
CA LYS A 154 1.63 18.36 -19.88
C LYS A 154 0.76 18.21 -18.63
N VAL A 155 1.29 18.59 -17.48
CA VAL A 155 0.55 18.70 -16.22
C VAL A 155 -0.21 20.02 -16.25
N SER A 156 -1.45 20.02 -15.73
CA SER A 156 -2.29 21.22 -15.64
C SER A 156 -1.54 22.41 -15.03
N GLU A 157 -1.87 23.62 -15.49
CA GLU A 157 -1.29 24.86 -14.97
C GLU A 157 -1.70 25.10 -13.51
N ARG A 158 -2.78 24.45 -13.06
CA ARG A 158 -3.26 24.44 -11.67
C ARG A 158 -2.44 23.57 -10.72
N PHE A 159 -1.25 23.10 -11.13
CA PHE A 159 -0.36 22.31 -10.28
C PHE A 159 0.01 23.02 -8.97
N GLU A 160 0.04 24.35 -8.96
CA GLU A 160 0.33 25.14 -7.76
C GLU A 160 -0.69 24.91 -6.63
N GLU A 161 -1.93 24.52 -6.95
CA GLU A 161 -3.01 24.25 -5.98
C GLU A 161 -2.72 23.08 -5.02
N ILE A 162 -1.82 22.17 -5.40
CA ILE A 162 -1.39 21.05 -4.55
C ILE A 162 -0.05 21.31 -3.84
N LEU A 163 0.53 22.49 -4.07
CA LEU A 163 1.74 22.95 -3.39
C LEU A 163 1.41 23.70 -2.10
N ASP A 164 0.14 23.98 -1.79
CA ASP A 164 -0.28 24.53 -0.51
C ASP A 164 0.19 23.66 0.67
N GLU A 165 0.54 24.27 1.81
CA GLU A 165 1.11 23.56 2.97
C GLU A 165 0.23 22.40 3.46
N ASP A 166 -1.09 22.62 3.55
CA ASP A 166 -2.08 21.65 4.01
C ASP A 166 -2.21 20.41 3.11
N VAL A 167 -1.86 20.56 1.83
CA VAL A 167 -1.93 19.47 0.85
C VAL A 167 -0.56 18.84 0.67
N ARG A 168 0.47 19.67 0.42
CA ARG A 168 1.84 19.24 0.14
C ARG A 168 2.35 18.28 1.21
N TYR A 169 2.12 18.60 2.49
CA TYR A 169 2.61 17.79 3.60
C TYR A 169 1.58 16.79 4.14
N TYR A 170 0.55 16.49 3.34
CA TYR A 170 -0.46 15.51 3.71
C TYR A 170 0.15 14.10 3.80
N ASN A 171 -0.17 13.41 4.91
CA ASN A 171 0.24 12.04 5.15
C ASN A 171 -0.82 11.07 4.61
N PHE A 172 -0.50 10.30 3.57
CA PHE A 172 -1.42 9.32 3.00
C PHE A 172 -1.43 7.99 3.74
N LEU A 173 -0.56 7.79 4.74
CA LEU A 173 -0.35 6.48 5.34
C LEU A 173 -0.91 6.40 6.77
N PRO A 174 -1.63 5.32 7.10
CA PRO A 174 -1.87 4.96 8.50
C PRO A 174 -0.55 4.48 9.16
N LYS A 175 -0.51 4.47 10.49
CA LYS A 175 0.58 3.84 11.23
C LYS A 175 0.69 2.36 10.88
N GLU A 176 1.91 1.85 10.75
CA GLU A 176 2.11 0.46 10.39
C GLU A 176 3.39 -0.14 10.97
N TYR A 177 3.30 -1.34 11.54
CA TYR A 177 4.42 -2.10 12.08
C TYR A 177 4.51 -3.48 11.44
N LEU A 178 5.72 -3.85 10.98
CA LEU A 178 6.00 -5.18 10.44
C LEU A 178 6.62 -6.06 11.54
N LEU A 179 5.94 -7.14 11.89
CA LEU A 179 6.45 -8.17 12.81
C LEU A 179 6.73 -9.47 12.04
N TYR A 180 7.60 -10.30 12.60
CA TYR A 180 7.90 -11.64 12.10
C TYR A 180 7.71 -12.65 13.24
N GLY A 181 6.97 -13.72 13.01
CA GLY A 181 6.68 -14.68 14.07
C GLY A 181 5.88 -15.89 13.61
N LYS A 182 5.48 -16.74 14.55
CA LYS A 182 4.68 -17.94 14.23
C LYS A 182 3.27 -17.55 13.79
N SER A 183 2.72 -18.28 12.81
CA SER A 183 1.35 -18.12 12.33
C SER A 183 0.32 -18.39 13.44
N ILE A 184 -0.76 -17.62 13.46
CA ILE A 184 -1.93 -17.83 14.34
C ILE A 184 -3.00 -18.71 13.67
N SER A 185 -2.88 -18.89 12.36
CA SER A 185 -3.82 -19.67 11.55
C SER A 185 -3.52 -21.16 11.62
N LYS A 186 -4.56 -21.98 11.74
CA LYS A 186 -4.44 -23.44 11.89
C LYS A 186 -3.70 -24.09 10.72
N GLU A 187 -3.90 -23.57 9.51
CA GLU A 187 -3.33 -24.07 8.26
C GLU A 187 -1.80 -23.89 8.19
N ASN A 188 -1.26 -22.95 8.97
CA ASN A 188 0.16 -22.63 9.02
C ASN A 188 0.74 -22.77 10.43
N GLU A 189 0.10 -23.58 11.28
CA GLU A 189 0.48 -23.74 12.68
C GLU A 189 1.98 -24.02 12.84
N GLN A 190 2.62 -23.37 13.81
CA GLN A 190 4.07 -23.39 14.08
C GLN A 190 4.99 -22.85 12.98
N LYS A 191 4.49 -22.58 11.77
CA LYS A 191 5.30 -22.01 10.70
C LYS A 191 5.50 -20.51 10.89
N PHE A 192 6.62 -19.98 10.44
CA PHE A 192 6.94 -18.56 10.54
C PHE A 192 6.42 -17.77 9.35
N THR A 193 5.81 -16.61 9.62
CA THR A 193 5.31 -15.66 8.62
C THR A 193 5.51 -14.22 9.10
N TYR A 194 5.12 -13.25 8.28
CA TYR A 194 5.07 -11.85 8.69
C TYR A 194 3.67 -11.44 9.14
N TYR A 195 3.62 -10.36 9.92
CA TYR A 195 2.41 -9.67 10.32
C TYR A 195 2.57 -8.18 10.05
N ILE A 196 1.59 -7.60 9.39
CA ILE A 196 1.50 -6.15 9.22
C ILE A 196 0.38 -5.66 10.14
N PHE A 197 0.76 -4.95 11.19
CA PHE A 197 -0.18 -4.26 12.06
C PHE A 197 -0.35 -2.84 11.53
N GLN A 198 -1.52 -2.53 11.00
CA GLN A 198 -1.83 -1.24 10.41
C GLN A 198 -2.98 -0.60 11.18
N GLU A 199 -2.88 0.70 11.45
CA GLU A 199 -3.98 1.45 12.06
C GLU A 199 -5.22 1.41 11.16
N PHE A 200 -6.37 1.19 11.78
CA PHE A 200 -7.64 1.05 11.11
C PHE A 200 -8.14 2.40 10.64
N VAL A 201 -8.30 2.53 9.33
CA VAL A 201 -8.90 3.71 8.72
C VAL A 201 -10.40 3.48 8.56
N LYS A 202 -11.21 4.27 9.27
CA LYS A 202 -12.67 4.28 9.09
C LYS A 202 -13.05 5.26 7.99
N GLY A 203 -13.72 4.79 6.94
CA GLY A 203 -14.15 5.63 5.82
C GLY A 203 -14.85 4.85 4.72
N LYS A 204 -15.00 5.47 3.55
CA LYS A 204 -15.53 4.86 2.33
C LYS A 204 -14.36 4.49 1.41
N LEU A 205 -14.45 3.35 0.72
CA LEU A 205 -13.48 2.98 -0.31
C LEU A 205 -13.59 3.97 -1.48
N LEU A 206 -12.47 4.40 -2.06
CA LEU A 206 -12.46 5.36 -3.17
C LEU A 206 -13.32 4.86 -4.34
N HIS A 207 -13.29 3.56 -4.60
CA HIS A 207 -14.17 2.88 -5.56
C HIS A 207 -15.63 3.33 -5.49
N ASP A 208 -16.17 3.38 -4.26
CA ASP A 208 -17.59 3.54 -3.98
C ASP A 208 -18.02 5.02 -3.92
N ILE A 209 -17.10 5.95 -4.16
CA ILE A 209 -17.36 7.40 -4.14
C ILE A 209 -17.51 7.89 -5.58
N PRO A 210 -18.68 8.44 -5.96
CA PRO A 210 -18.84 9.10 -7.25
C PRO A 210 -17.90 10.30 -7.38
N ASN A 211 -17.25 10.45 -8.53
CA ASN A 211 -16.25 11.51 -8.72
C ASN A 211 -16.83 12.92 -8.47
N ASN A 212 -18.10 13.16 -8.81
CA ASN A 212 -18.78 14.44 -8.61
C ASN A 212 -19.21 14.71 -7.16
N GLN A 213 -18.97 13.79 -6.23
CA GLN A 213 -19.30 13.92 -4.81
C GLN A 213 -18.06 14.01 -3.92
N MET A 214 -16.86 14.07 -4.50
CA MET A 214 -15.63 14.20 -3.74
C MET A 214 -15.43 15.64 -3.23
N PRO A 215 -15.13 15.85 -1.93
CA PRO A 215 -14.76 17.17 -1.42
C PRO A 215 -13.51 17.70 -2.11
N ILE A 216 -13.44 19.01 -2.34
CA ILE A 216 -12.33 19.66 -3.04
C ILE A 216 -10.95 19.35 -2.42
N MET A 217 -10.88 19.25 -1.09
CA MET A 217 -9.65 18.91 -0.38
C MET A 217 -9.21 17.48 -0.67
N VAL A 218 -10.16 16.53 -0.80
CA VAL A 218 -9.86 15.16 -1.21
C VAL A 218 -9.37 15.13 -2.66
N GLU A 219 -9.94 15.96 -3.54
CA GLU A 219 -9.45 16.07 -4.93
C GLU A 219 -8.02 16.62 -4.98
N LYS A 220 -7.69 17.66 -4.19
CA LYS A 220 -6.30 18.16 -4.03
C LYS A 220 -5.36 17.06 -3.53
N GLN A 221 -5.77 16.28 -2.53
CA GLN A 221 -5.00 15.14 -2.02
C GLN A 221 -4.82 14.04 -3.07
N LEU A 222 -5.85 13.70 -3.85
CA LEU A 222 -5.76 12.69 -4.91
C LEU A 222 -4.91 13.15 -6.08
N ALA A 223 -4.93 14.44 -6.44
CA ALA A 223 -3.98 15.03 -7.38
C ALA A 223 -2.54 14.88 -6.90
N LEU A 224 -2.25 15.25 -5.64
CA LEU A 224 -0.93 15.05 -5.05
C LEU A 224 -0.52 13.57 -5.04
N LEU A 225 -1.39 12.67 -4.55
CA LEU A 225 -1.15 11.22 -4.54
C LEU A 225 -0.75 10.73 -5.95
N THR A 226 -1.52 11.14 -6.96
CA THR A 226 -1.32 10.72 -8.34
C THR A 226 0.00 11.23 -8.90
N PHE A 227 0.38 12.47 -8.59
CA PHE A 227 1.69 13.00 -8.96
C PHE A 227 2.84 12.22 -8.29
N LEU A 228 2.68 11.87 -7.01
CA LEU A 228 3.67 11.08 -6.26
C LEU A 228 3.80 9.64 -6.78
N ILE A 229 2.72 9.05 -7.29
CA ILE A 229 2.76 7.75 -7.99
C ILE A 229 3.64 7.83 -9.24
N LEU A 230 3.44 8.87 -10.07
CA LEU A 230 4.27 9.09 -11.26
C LEU A 230 5.74 9.36 -10.87
N LEU A 231 5.95 10.15 -9.82
CA LEU A 231 7.30 10.48 -9.35
C LEU A 231 8.03 9.25 -8.79
N LEU A 232 7.38 8.45 -7.96
CA LEU A 232 7.94 7.19 -7.43
C LEU A 232 8.30 6.24 -8.59
N ASN A 233 7.43 6.14 -9.60
CA ASN A 233 7.70 5.29 -10.74
C ASN A 233 8.89 5.77 -11.57
N MET A 234 8.99 7.08 -11.81
CA MET A 234 10.09 7.67 -12.57
C MET A 234 11.45 7.53 -11.85
N GLU A 235 11.50 7.79 -10.54
CA GLU A 235 12.77 7.84 -9.79
C GLU A 235 13.21 6.47 -9.27
N GLU A 236 12.27 5.60 -8.90
CA GLU A 236 12.58 4.31 -8.24
C GLU A 236 12.17 3.08 -9.05
N GLY A 237 11.47 3.25 -10.18
CA GLY A 237 10.94 2.12 -10.94
C GLY A 237 9.88 1.33 -10.17
N LEU A 238 9.16 1.98 -9.25
CA LEU A 238 8.16 1.36 -8.39
C LEU A 238 6.77 1.95 -8.66
N LEU A 239 5.76 1.10 -8.70
CA LEU A 239 4.38 1.54 -8.85
C LEU A 239 3.52 0.88 -7.77
N PRO A 240 2.76 1.65 -6.98
CA PRO A 240 1.91 1.06 -5.96
C PRO A 240 0.75 0.29 -6.56
N ASP A 241 0.30 -0.70 -5.80
CA ASP A 241 -0.82 -1.50 -6.19
C ASP A 241 -2.13 -0.76 -6.00
N THR A 242 -2.72 -0.33 -7.10
CA THR A 242 -4.03 0.32 -7.12
C THR A 242 -5.09 -0.59 -7.76
N ARG A 243 -4.90 -1.92 -7.75
CA ARG A 243 -5.85 -2.88 -8.33
C ARG A 243 -7.32 -2.53 -8.01
N PRO A 244 -8.20 -2.53 -9.03
CA PRO A 244 -9.62 -2.30 -8.80
C PRO A 244 -10.26 -3.55 -8.19
N ARG A 245 -11.39 -3.37 -7.50
CA ARG A 245 -12.15 -4.47 -6.88
C ARG A 245 -12.46 -5.58 -7.87
N TYR A 246 -12.88 -5.20 -9.08
CA TYR A 246 -13.19 -6.14 -10.16
C TYR A 246 -12.16 -6.01 -11.29
N VAL A 247 -11.01 -6.67 -11.11
CA VAL A 247 -9.82 -6.58 -12.00
C VAL A 247 -10.16 -6.64 -13.49
N VAL A 248 -11.06 -7.55 -13.90
CA VAL A 248 -11.45 -7.71 -15.32
C VAL A 248 -12.47 -6.65 -15.74
N ALA A 249 -13.58 -6.52 -15.02
CA ALA A 249 -14.70 -5.63 -15.39
C ALA A 249 -14.33 -4.14 -15.31
N GLN A 250 -13.36 -3.79 -14.46
CA GLN A 250 -12.90 -2.42 -14.21
C GLN A 250 -11.46 -2.21 -14.69
N ALA A 251 -10.97 -3.05 -15.61
CA ALA A 251 -9.63 -2.92 -16.13
C ALA A 251 -9.35 -1.52 -16.73
N TYR A 252 -10.38 -0.82 -17.21
CA TYR A 252 -10.27 0.52 -17.76
C TYR A 252 -9.90 1.60 -16.72
N ASP A 253 -10.00 1.34 -15.41
CA ASP A 253 -9.72 2.30 -14.34
C ASP A 253 -9.16 1.65 -13.07
N TRP A 254 -7.83 1.57 -12.99
CA TRP A 254 -7.08 1.07 -11.85
C TRP A 254 -6.69 2.18 -10.87
N LEU A 255 -7.06 3.44 -11.05
CA LEU A 255 -6.66 4.46 -10.09
C LEU A 255 -7.82 4.90 -9.20
N THR A 256 -9.03 5.03 -9.76
CA THR A 256 -10.20 5.49 -8.98
C THR A 256 -11.12 4.36 -8.54
N LYS A 257 -11.00 3.16 -9.11
CA LYS A 257 -11.79 1.98 -8.71
C LYS A 257 -11.07 1.04 -7.74
N THR A 258 -10.01 1.53 -7.12
CA THR A 258 -9.24 0.77 -6.13
C THR A 258 -9.93 0.71 -4.77
N ASP A 259 -9.80 -0.45 -4.12
CA ASP A 259 -10.14 -0.63 -2.70
C ASP A 259 -8.95 -0.31 -1.78
N ASN A 260 -7.78 -0.02 -2.35
CA ASN A 260 -6.56 0.25 -1.57
C ASN A 260 -6.47 1.69 -1.07
N ILE A 261 -7.47 2.54 -1.39
CA ILE A 261 -7.59 3.90 -0.89
C ILE A 261 -8.94 4.05 -0.16
N ILE A 262 -8.88 4.52 1.08
CA ILE A 262 -10.05 4.88 1.88
C ILE A 262 -10.10 6.40 2.01
N VAL A 263 -11.26 6.99 1.75
CA VAL A 263 -11.55 8.40 2.04
C VAL A 263 -12.33 8.48 3.34
N SER A 264 -11.77 9.22 4.28
CA SER A 264 -12.32 9.46 5.61
C SER A 264 -12.55 10.97 5.83
N GLU A 265 -13.06 11.34 7.00
CA GLU A 265 -13.14 12.75 7.42
C GLU A 265 -11.76 13.43 7.49
N GLN A 266 -10.70 12.64 7.70
CA GLN A 266 -9.32 13.13 7.74
C GLN A 266 -8.68 13.22 6.35
N GLY A 267 -9.39 12.82 5.29
CA GLY A 267 -8.88 12.77 3.92
C GLY A 267 -8.64 11.34 3.40
N ALA A 268 -7.91 11.24 2.29
CA ALA A 268 -7.57 9.98 1.62
C ALA A 268 -6.42 9.24 2.30
N LYS A 269 -6.51 7.91 2.46
CA LYS A 269 -5.46 7.06 3.04
C LYS A 269 -5.23 5.83 2.16
N PHE A 270 -3.96 5.52 1.90
CA PHE A 270 -3.54 4.32 1.17
C PHE A 270 -3.29 3.17 2.16
N ILE A 271 -4.04 2.08 2.03
CA ILE A 271 -4.04 0.99 3.01
C ILE A 271 -3.29 -0.26 2.55
N ASP A 272 -3.07 -0.49 1.25
CA ASP A 272 -2.20 -1.60 0.80
C ASP A 272 -0.80 -1.10 0.46
N THR A 273 0.17 -1.41 1.32
CA THR A 273 1.49 -0.77 1.32
C THR A 273 2.62 -1.74 0.96
N ARG A 274 2.29 -3.01 0.67
CA ARG A 274 3.29 -4.09 0.55
C ARG A 274 3.42 -4.70 -0.85
N TRP A 275 2.46 -4.45 -1.73
CA TRP A 275 2.57 -4.83 -3.13
C TRP A 275 2.94 -3.60 -3.97
N LEU A 276 4.12 -3.68 -4.59
CA LEU A 276 4.64 -2.66 -5.49
C LEU A 276 5.11 -3.37 -6.76
N TRP A 277 4.67 -2.88 -7.91
CA TRP A 277 5.14 -3.37 -9.21
C TRP A 277 6.52 -2.77 -9.50
N GLU A 278 7.50 -3.63 -9.71
CA GLU A 278 8.89 -3.25 -10.03
C GLU A 278 9.03 -3.17 -11.56
N THR A 279 9.00 -1.96 -12.13
CA THR A 279 8.91 -1.76 -13.60
C THR A 279 10.15 -2.19 -14.38
N ASP A 280 11.28 -2.27 -13.68
CA ASP A 280 12.59 -2.67 -14.21
C ASP A 280 12.94 -4.12 -13.86
N SER A 281 11.98 -4.89 -13.34
CA SER A 281 12.18 -6.28 -12.93
C SER A 281 11.62 -7.28 -13.95
N THR A 282 11.52 -8.54 -13.53
CA THR A 282 10.97 -9.62 -14.35
C THR A 282 9.52 -9.33 -14.75
N LEU A 283 9.08 -9.94 -15.85
CA LEU A 283 7.76 -9.71 -16.45
C LEU A 283 6.59 -9.82 -15.44
N ILE A 284 6.68 -10.77 -14.51
CA ILE A 284 5.70 -10.99 -13.44
C ILE A 284 5.70 -9.82 -12.47
N LYS A 285 6.87 -9.38 -12.00
CA LYS A 285 7.02 -8.27 -11.05
C LYS A 285 6.67 -6.92 -11.66
N LYS A 286 6.85 -6.79 -12.97
CA LYS A 286 6.42 -5.64 -13.78
C LYS A 286 4.90 -5.59 -13.98
N GLY A 287 4.17 -6.67 -13.68
CA GLY A 287 2.73 -6.73 -13.87
C GLY A 287 2.30 -6.67 -15.34
N LEU A 288 3.15 -7.10 -16.28
CA LEU A 288 2.84 -7.07 -17.73
C LEU A 288 2.42 -5.66 -18.21
N PHE A 289 1.13 -5.49 -18.52
CA PHE A 289 0.52 -4.26 -19.03
C PHE A 289 -0.01 -3.34 -17.92
N ILE A 290 -0.11 -3.83 -16.67
CA ILE A 290 -0.67 -3.12 -15.52
C ILE A 290 0.06 -1.80 -15.28
N THR A 291 1.40 -1.83 -15.36
CA THR A 291 2.24 -0.66 -15.09
C THR A 291 2.02 0.46 -16.12
N ASN A 292 1.92 0.11 -17.39
CA ASN A 292 1.59 1.08 -18.45
C ASN A 292 0.16 1.61 -18.33
N MET A 293 -0.81 0.75 -17.98
CA MET A 293 -2.19 1.18 -17.79
C MET A 293 -2.33 2.16 -16.62
N THR A 294 -1.74 1.83 -15.48
CA THR A 294 -1.80 2.64 -14.27
C THR A 294 -1.11 3.98 -14.46
N THR A 295 0.06 4.03 -15.10
CA THR A 295 0.75 5.29 -15.40
C THR A 295 -0.04 6.16 -16.40
N ASN A 296 -0.66 5.56 -17.42
CA ASN A 296 -1.55 6.29 -18.33
C ASN A 296 -2.78 6.87 -17.63
N GLN A 297 -3.41 6.09 -16.74
CA GLN A 297 -4.52 6.57 -15.93
C GLN A 297 -4.10 7.64 -14.92
N ALA A 298 -2.93 7.51 -14.31
CA ALA A 298 -2.37 8.52 -13.41
C ALA A 298 -2.19 9.86 -14.12
N LYS A 299 -1.65 9.89 -15.35
CA LYS A 299 -1.55 11.12 -16.15
C LYS A 299 -2.91 11.76 -16.40
N LYS A 300 -3.90 10.95 -16.78
CA LYS A 300 -5.28 11.40 -17.02
C LYS A 300 -5.92 11.97 -15.75
N TYR A 301 -5.85 11.23 -14.65
CA TYR A 301 -6.50 11.58 -13.40
C TYR A 301 -5.83 12.74 -12.68
N LEU A 302 -4.51 12.90 -12.81
CA LEU A 302 -3.80 14.07 -12.32
C LEU A 302 -4.41 15.36 -12.89
N ASN A 303 -4.51 15.47 -14.21
CA ASN A 303 -5.10 16.64 -14.85
C ASN A 303 -6.59 16.75 -14.54
N TYR A 304 -7.33 15.64 -14.53
CA TYR A 304 -8.75 15.65 -14.15
C TYR A 304 -8.99 16.29 -12.78
N TYR A 305 -8.20 15.92 -11.76
CA TYR A 305 -8.35 16.52 -10.43
C TYR A 305 -7.91 17.99 -10.44
N LEU A 306 -6.74 18.32 -10.99
CA LEU A 306 -6.23 19.69 -11.04
C LEU A 306 -7.19 20.65 -11.76
N ASP A 307 -7.78 20.21 -12.86
CA ASP A 307 -8.70 21.03 -13.67
C ASP A 307 -10.04 21.29 -12.95
N ARG A 308 -10.43 20.44 -11.99
CA ARG A 308 -11.66 20.63 -11.19
C ARG A 308 -11.46 21.49 -9.95
N ILE A 309 -10.22 21.70 -9.51
CA ILE A 309 -9.91 22.36 -8.24
C ILE A 309 -10.01 23.89 -8.30
N GLY A 310 -9.91 24.50 -9.49
CA GLY A 310 -10.14 25.94 -9.68
C GLY A 310 -11.37 26.28 -10.51
#